data_AF-A0A7S3TK20-F1
#
_entry.id   AF-A0A7S3TK20-F1
#
_cell.length_a   1.000
_cell.length_b   1.000
_cell.length_c   1.000
_cell.angle_alpha   90.00
_cell.angle_beta   90.00
_cell.angle_gamma   90.00
#
_symmetry.space_group_name_H-M   'P 1'
#
loop_
_entity.id
_entity.type
_entity.pdbx_description
1 polymer ?
#
loop_
_entity_poly.entity_id
_entity_poly.type
_entity_poly.pdbx_seq_one_letter_code
_entity_poly.pdbx_strand_id
1 'polypeptide(L)'
;PPPPPPPAPPTSPDAVDLQRCAELLRSCERRLSQLGRLRQAKRVEGRVAVAADALQDAMHLQLRRVSASYDAGRYAAAVGCALTLDRVDELVNRVHMNFAEAIKLCTKDVLHSHVVLSLGGDGAVSGPQLRALELGKYKDVCGQLREDYFDSCLAHNFAALLRVLHAHHRMLRHLVAAEAAARAAADEARAALDATRAKPPPPAVANGAAAANGA
;
A
#
# COMPACT_ATOMS: atom_id res chain seq x y z
N PRO A 1 -14.60 -25.93 8.73
CA PRO A 1 -14.37 -25.09 7.53
C PRO A 1 -12.94 -25.27 7.00
N PRO A 2 -12.74 -25.39 5.68
CA PRO A 2 -11.40 -25.39 5.10
C PRO A 2 -10.74 -24.01 5.29
N PRO A 3 -9.39 -23.95 5.39
CA PRO A 3 -8.66 -22.69 5.47
C PRO A 3 -8.90 -21.85 4.21
N PRO A 4 -8.93 -20.51 4.31
CA PRO A 4 -9.05 -19.65 3.14
C PRO A 4 -7.86 -19.88 2.21
N PRO A 5 -8.08 -19.87 0.88
CA PRO A 5 -7.01 -20.05 -0.08
C PRO A 5 -5.95 -18.95 0.09
N PRO A 6 -4.65 -19.26 -0.13
CA PRO A 6 -3.61 -18.25 -0.10
C PRO A 6 -3.91 -17.15 -1.12
N PRO A 7 -3.56 -15.89 -0.83
CA PRO A 7 -3.77 -14.79 -1.77
C PRO A 7 -3.09 -15.12 -3.10
N ALA A 8 -3.83 -14.97 -4.20
CA ALA A 8 -3.30 -15.21 -5.54
C ALA A 8 -2.07 -14.32 -5.78
N PRO A 9 -1.03 -14.83 -6.47
CA PRO A 9 0.16 -14.05 -6.77
C PRO A 9 -0.22 -12.80 -7.60
N PRO A 10 0.47 -11.67 -7.42
CA PRO A 10 0.18 -10.44 -8.15
C PRO A 10 0.34 -10.68 -9.65
N THR A 11 -0.74 -10.49 -10.41
CA THR A 11 -0.80 -10.72 -11.87
C THR A 11 -0.37 -9.51 -12.70
N SER A 12 -0.04 -8.38 -12.05
CA SER A 12 0.40 -7.15 -12.71
C SER A 12 1.93 -7.03 -12.69
N PRO A 13 2.59 -6.80 -13.84
CA PRO A 13 4.04 -6.60 -13.89
C PRO A 13 4.50 -5.45 -12.99
N ASP A 14 3.78 -4.31 -12.99
CA ASP A 14 4.03 -3.17 -12.10
C ASP A 14 4.00 -3.54 -10.60
N ALA A 15 3.17 -4.53 -10.23
CA ALA A 15 3.02 -4.99 -8.85
C ALA A 15 4.19 -5.91 -8.43
N VAL A 16 4.67 -6.75 -9.36
CA VAL A 16 5.86 -7.60 -9.15
C VAL A 16 7.13 -6.76 -9.01
N ASP A 17 7.22 -5.65 -9.75
CA ASP A 17 8.38 -4.76 -9.72
C ASP A 17 8.51 -3.99 -8.39
N LEU A 18 7.40 -3.53 -7.80
CA LEU A 18 7.42 -2.73 -6.57
C LEU A 18 7.94 -3.53 -5.36
N GLN A 19 7.42 -4.74 -5.15
CA GLN A 19 7.83 -5.61 -4.04
C GLN A 19 9.31 -6.00 -4.15
N ARG A 20 9.73 -6.37 -5.35
CA ARG A 20 11.13 -6.75 -5.61
C ARG A 20 12.09 -5.59 -5.40
N CYS A 21 11.70 -4.37 -5.79
CA CYS A 21 12.48 -3.16 -5.51
C CYS A 21 12.66 -2.92 -4.01
N ALA A 22 11.62 -3.13 -3.20
CA ALA A 22 11.71 -2.99 -1.74
C ALA A 22 12.67 -4.00 -1.11
N GLU A 23 12.64 -5.26 -1.55
CA GLU A 23 13.55 -6.31 -1.08
C GLU A 23 15.02 -6.02 -1.44
N LEU A 24 15.26 -5.55 -2.67
CA LEU A 24 16.57 -5.12 -3.13
C LEU A 24 17.09 -3.93 -2.31
N LEU A 25 16.23 -2.95 -2.03
CA LEU A 25 16.57 -1.79 -1.22
C LEU A 25 16.99 -2.20 0.20
N ARG A 26 16.19 -3.05 0.88
CA ARG A 26 16.55 -3.61 2.20
C ARG A 26 17.84 -4.44 2.16
N SER A 27 18.11 -5.16 1.07
CA SER A 27 19.37 -5.89 0.90
C SER A 27 20.55 -4.92 0.79
N CYS A 28 20.41 -3.85 0.02
CA CYS A 28 21.40 -2.78 -0.10
C CYS A 28 21.65 -2.08 1.23
N GLU A 29 20.61 -1.71 1.98
CA GLU A 29 20.72 -1.08 3.30
C GLU A 29 21.45 -1.98 4.30
N ARG A 30 21.11 -3.28 4.35
CA ARG A 30 21.81 -4.25 5.19
C ARG A 30 23.29 -4.36 4.84
N ARG A 31 23.63 -4.45 3.55
CA ARG A 31 25.04 -4.49 3.11
C ARG A 31 25.77 -3.18 3.41
N LEU A 32 25.10 -2.04 3.27
CA LEU A 32 25.66 -0.73 3.61
C LEU A 32 25.90 -0.57 5.12
N SER A 33 25.04 -1.14 5.95
CA SER A 33 25.25 -1.15 7.41
C SER A 33 26.55 -1.88 7.80
N GLN A 34 26.95 -2.90 7.03
CA GLN A 34 28.18 -3.67 7.24
C GLN A 34 29.44 -2.95 6.72
N LEU A 35 29.30 -1.92 5.88
CA LEU A 35 30.41 -1.19 5.25
C LEU A 35 30.92 0.02 6.06
N GLY A 36 30.28 0.35 7.19
CA GLY A 36 30.74 1.41 8.10
C GLY A 36 31.01 2.75 7.39
N ARG A 37 32.19 3.36 7.63
CA ARG A 37 32.57 4.68 7.07
C ARG A 37 32.79 4.70 5.54
N LEU A 38 32.95 3.55 4.88
CA LEU A 38 33.17 3.48 3.42
C LEU A 38 31.94 3.92 2.61
N ARG A 39 30.74 3.89 3.21
CA ARG A 39 29.48 4.24 2.53
C ARG A 39 29.35 5.74 2.24
N GLN A 40 29.88 6.58 3.12
CA GLN A 40 29.88 8.05 2.98
C GLN A 40 30.89 8.51 1.93
N ALA A 41 32.08 7.89 1.90
CA ALA A 41 33.15 8.24 0.98
C ALA A 41 32.78 8.06 -0.51
N LYS A 42 31.84 7.14 -0.82
CA LYS A 42 31.40 6.85 -2.20
C LYS A 42 30.00 7.39 -2.55
N ARG A 43 29.38 8.22 -1.67
CA ARG A 43 28.01 8.74 -1.85
C ARG A 43 26.94 7.67 -2.10
N VAL A 44 27.19 6.42 -1.69
CA VAL A 44 26.24 5.31 -1.93
C VAL A 44 25.02 5.46 -1.03
N GLU A 45 25.21 6.00 0.18
CA GLU A 45 24.14 6.32 1.13
C GLU A 45 23.12 7.30 0.52
N GLY A 46 23.58 8.35 -0.18
CA GLY A 46 22.68 9.30 -0.85
C GLY A 46 21.90 8.70 -2.02
N ARG A 47 22.50 7.78 -2.79
CA ARG A 47 21.80 7.10 -3.89
C ARG A 47 20.73 6.12 -3.40
N VAL A 48 21.00 5.44 -2.29
CA VAL A 48 20.04 4.54 -1.65
C VAL A 48 18.88 5.34 -1.04
N ALA A 49 19.14 6.50 -0.44
CA ALA A 49 18.09 7.40 0.02
C ALA A 49 17.17 7.86 -1.13
N VAL A 50 17.73 8.32 -2.25
CA VAL A 50 16.93 8.72 -3.43
C VAL A 50 16.10 7.55 -3.98
N ALA A 51 16.65 6.33 -3.99
CA ALA A 51 15.92 5.15 -4.41
C ALA A 51 14.77 4.80 -3.45
N ALA A 52 14.96 5.01 -2.14
CA ALA A 52 13.93 4.84 -1.13
C ALA A 52 12.77 5.83 -1.36
N ASP A 53 13.09 7.11 -1.58
CA ASP A 53 12.10 8.17 -1.84
C ASP A 53 11.29 7.86 -3.11
N ALA A 54 11.96 7.48 -4.21
CA ALA A 54 11.29 7.12 -5.46
C ALA A 54 10.36 5.91 -5.32
N LEU A 55 10.76 4.92 -4.51
CA LEU A 55 9.94 3.74 -4.23
C LEU A 55 8.72 4.09 -3.36
N GLN A 56 8.89 5.01 -2.40
CA GLN A 56 7.80 5.53 -1.60
C GLN A 56 6.78 6.29 -2.45
N ASP A 57 7.23 7.13 -3.39
CA ASP A 57 6.34 7.83 -4.33
C ASP A 57 5.57 6.86 -5.23
N ALA A 58 6.24 5.82 -5.73
CA ALA A 58 5.59 4.78 -6.53
C ALA A 58 4.53 4.02 -5.73
N MET A 59 4.83 3.67 -4.47
CA MET A 59 3.87 3.04 -3.56
C MET A 59 2.65 3.95 -3.31
N HIS A 60 2.87 5.23 -3.01
CA HIS A 60 1.79 6.20 -2.82
C HIS A 60 0.89 6.35 -4.04
N LEU A 61 1.49 6.38 -5.24
CA LEU A 61 0.76 6.46 -6.50
C LEU A 61 -0.10 5.21 -6.74
N GLN A 62 0.43 4.02 -6.47
CA GLN A 62 -0.34 2.77 -6.58
C GLN A 62 -1.49 2.75 -5.58
N LEU A 63 -1.25 3.11 -4.31
CA LEU A 63 -2.29 3.21 -3.29
C LEU A 63 -3.42 4.15 -3.71
N ARG A 64 -3.10 5.29 -4.33
CA ARG A 64 -4.11 6.23 -4.84
C ARG A 64 -4.96 5.59 -5.94
N ARG A 65 -4.33 4.91 -6.90
CA ARG A 65 -5.03 4.25 -8.03
C ARG A 65 -5.97 3.15 -7.58
N VAL A 66 -5.55 2.31 -6.63
CA VAL A 66 -6.35 1.17 -6.17
C VAL A 66 -7.48 1.57 -5.21
N SER A 67 -7.45 2.77 -4.62
CA SER A 67 -8.48 3.22 -3.69
C SER A 67 -9.84 3.49 -4.35
N ALA A 68 -9.86 3.73 -5.67
CA ALA A 68 -11.09 4.00 -6.42
C ALA A 68 -11.79 2.73 -6.94
N SER A 69 -11.03 1.67 -7.28
CA SER A 69 -11.57 0.48 -7.97
C SER A 69 -11.16 -0.86 -7.36
N TYR A 70 -10.34 -0.86 -6.30
CA TYR A 70 -9.73 -2.04 -5.67
C TYR A 70 -9.15 -3.05 -6.65
N ASP A 71 -7.84 -2.97 -6.87
CA ASP A 71 -7.05 -4.01 -7.52
C ASP A 71 -6.25 -4.76 -6.46
N ALA A 72 -6.59 -6.03 -6.24
CA ALA A 72 -5.97 -6.86 -5.21
C ALA A 72 -4.46 -7.05 -5.42
N GLY A 73 -4.01 -7.20 -6.67
CA GLY A 73 -2.61 -7.45 -6.98
C GLY A 73 -1.75 -6.20 -6.76
N ARG A 74 -2.20 -5.06 -7.27
CA ARG A 74 -1.52 -3.76 -7.05
C ARG A 74 -1.54 -3.34 -5.59
N TYR A 75 -2.65 -3.60 -4.89
CA TYR A 75 -2.75 -3.31 -3.46
C TYR A 75 -1.82 -4.20 -2.64
N ALA A 76 -1.78 -5.51 -2.93
CA ALA A 76 -0.88 -6.46 -2.27
C ALA A 76 0.58 -6.04 -2.41
N ALA A 77 1.00 -5.61 -3.61
CA ALA A 77 2.35 -5.13 -3.83
C ALA A 77 2.67 -3.85 -3.03
N ALA A 78 1.75 -2.91 -2.94
CA ALA A 78 1.93 -1.70 -2.13
C ALA A 78 2.02 -2.02 -0.62
N VAL A 79 1.18 -2.94 -0.14
CA VAL A 79 1.21 -3.41 1.26
C VAL A 79 2.52 -4.15 1.55
N GLY A 80 2.94 -5.07 0.67
CA GLY A 80 4.19 -5.80 0.80
C GLY A 80 5.40 -4.85 0.80
N CYS A 81 5.40 -3.84 -0.07
CA CYS A 81 6.42 -2.81 -0.12
C CYS A 81 6.48 -2.05 1.21
N ALA A 82 5.35 -1.58 1.73
CA ALA A 82 5.29 -0.88 3.01
C ALA A 82 5.78 -1.74 4.18
N LEU A 83 5.39 -3.02 4.25
CA LEU A 83 5.86 -3.96 5.27
C LEU A 83 7.37 -4.18 5.16
N THR A 84 7.87 -4.31 3.93
CA THR A 84 9.29 -4.48 3.65
C THR A 84 10.08 -3.22 4.00
N LEU A 85 9.51 -2.02 3.88
CA LEU A 85 10.19 -0.77 4.24
C LEU A 85 9.94 -0.33 5.68
N ASP A 86 9.18 -1.09 6.47
CA ASP A 86 8.76 -0.73 7.83
C ASP A 86 7.98 0.60 7.89
N ARG A 87 7.08 0.82 6.92
CA ARG A 87 6.28 2.04 6.72
C ARG A 87 4.78 1.79 6.93
N VAL A 88 4.42 0.98 7.92
CA VAL A 88 3.03 0.55 8.15
C VAL A 88 2.12 1.73 8.53
N ASP A 89 2.60 2.63 9.38
CA ASP A 89 1.81 3.82 9.79
C ASP A 89 1.49 4.73 8.60
N GLU A 90 2.46 4.92 7.69
CA GLU A 90 2.27 5.69 6.46
C GLU A 90 1.26 5.00 5.53
N LEU A 91 1.33 3.68 5.38
CA LEU A 91 0.36 2.90 4.62
C LEU A 91 -1.05 3.09 5.16
N VAL A 92 -1.26 2.94 6.47
CA VAL A 92 -2.59 3.08 7.11
C VAL A 92 -3.12 4.50 6.93
N ASN A 93 -2.29 5.51 7.21
CA ASN A 93 -2.65 6.91 7.01
C ASN A 93 -3.01 7.18 5.54
N ARG A 94 -2.26 6.62 4.58
CA ARG A 94 -2.51 6.83 3.16
C ARG A 94 -3.80 6.16 2.70
N VAL A 95 -4.08 4.95 3.17
CA VAL A 95 -5.34 4.23 2.89
C VAL A 95 -6.54 5.04 3.40
N HIS A 96 -6.44 5.62 4.59
CA HIS A 96 -7.49 6.50 5.13
C HIS A 96 -7.66 7.78 4.31
N MET A 97 -6.57 8.48 3.98
CA MET A 97 -6.61 9.73 3.20
C MET A 97 -7.17 9.49 1.80
N ASN A 98 -6.76 8.41 1.13
CA ASN A 98 -7.27 8.08 -0.20
C ASN A 98 -8.76 7.70 -0.18
N PHE A 99 -9.27 7.10 0.90
CA PHE A 99 -10.70 6.83 1.06
C PHE A 99 -11.51 8.13 1.14
N ALA A 100 -11.06 9.07 1.98
CA ALA A 100 -11.69 10.38 2.08
C ALA A 100 -11.64 11.15 0.74
N GLU A 101 -10.53 11.06 0.00
CA GLU A 101 -10.40 11.66 -1.33
C GLU A 101 -11.33 10.98 -2.35
N ALA A 102 -11.44 9.65 -2.35
CA ALA A 102 -12.31 8.90 -3.24
C ALA A 102 -13.79 9.25 -3.06
N ILE A 103 -14.24 9.43 -1.80
CA ILE A 103 -15.62 9.89 -1.50
C ILE A 103 -15.88 11.27 -2.12
N LYS A 104 -14.93 12.20 -1.97
CA LYS A 104 -15.06 13.56 -2.51
C LYS A 104 -15.09 13.54 -4.04
N LEU A 105 -14.16 12.82 -4.66
CA LEU A 105 -14.05 12.73 -6.12
C LEU A 105 -15.29 12.06 -6.72
N CYS A 106 -15.74 10.92 -6.21
CA CYS A 106 -16.90 10.25 -6.77
C CYS A 106 -18.18 11.09 -6.61
N THR A 107 -18.32 11.81 -5.50
CA THR A 107 -19.42 12.75 -5.28
C THR A 107 -19.38 13.91 -6.26
N LYS A 108 -18.19 14.49 -6.46
CA LYS A 108 -17.95 15.57 -7.42
C LYS A 108 -18.28 15.13 -8.85
N ASP A 109 -17.82 13.95 -9.27
CA ASP A 109 -18.00 13.45 -10.65
C ASP A 109 -19.47 13.18 -10.97
N VAL A 110 -20.21 12.60 -10.01
CA VAL A 110 -21.66 12.38 -10.16
C VAL A 110 -22.38 13.73 -10.25
N LEU A 111 -22.12 14.65 -9.32
CA LEU A 111 -22.77 15.97 -9.32
C LEU A 111 -22.44 16.77 -10.58
N HIS A 112 -21.18 16.74 -11.04
CA HIS A 112 -20.79 17.38 -12.28
C HIS A 112 -21.61 16.84 -13.47
N SER A 113 -21.74 15.52 -13.57
CA SER A 113 -22.52 14.88 -14.65
C SER A 113 -23.99 15.31 -14.62
N HIS A 114 -24.61 15.39 -13.44
CA HIS A 114 -26.02 15.76 -13.30
C HIS A 114 -26.27 17.27 -13.39
N VAL A 115 -25.30 18.11 -13.01
CA VAL A 115 -25.37 19.56 -13.27
C VAL A 115 -25.34 19.83 -14.77
N VAL A 116 -24.47 19.16 -15.52
CA VAL A 116 -24.42 19.26 -16.99
C VAL A 116 -25.77 18.84 -17.61
N LEU A 117 -26.32 17.70 -17.16
CA LEU A 117 -27.59 17.19 -17.69
C LEU A 117 -28.81 18.04 -17.29
N SER A 118 -28.85 18.55 -16.06
CA SER A 118 -29.96 19.38 -15.56
C SER A 118 -30.05 20.74 -16.26
N LEU A 119 -28.96 21.25 -16.84
CA LEU A 119 -28.89 22.56 -17.49
C LEU A 119 -29.21 22.54 -19.00
N GLY A 120 -29.46 21.36 -19.58
CA GLY A 120 -29.88 21.23 -20.98
C GLY A 120 -28.72 21.32 -21.98
N GLY A 121 -28.77 20.48 -23.01
CA GLY A 121 -27.65 20.06 -23.86
C GLY A 121 -26.93 21.12 -24.73
N ASP A 122 -27.12 22.42 -24.51
CA ASP A 122 -26.43 23.50 -25.23
C ASP A 122 -25.83 24.62 -24.34
N GLY A 123 -26.06 24.61 -23.01
CA GLY A 123 -25.71 25.75 -22.14
C GLY A 123 -24.48 25.50 -21.27
N ALA A 124 -23.39 26.23 -21.53
CA ALA A 124 -22.17 26.21 -20.73
C ALA A 124 -22.47 26.17 -19.21
N VAL A 125 -21.98 25.14 -18.51
CA VAL A 125 -22.05 25.07 -17.04
C VAL A 125 -21.52 26.39 -16.49
N SER A 126 -22.32 27.10 -15.68
CA SER A 126 -21.92 28.41 -15.23
C SER A 126 -20.63 28.30 -14.38
N GLY A 127 -19.64 29.15 -14.66
CA GLY A 127 -18.38 29.19 -13.89
C GLY A 127 -18.55 29.26 -12.36
N PRO A 128 -19.62 29.85 -11.81
CA PRO A 128 -19.94 29.77 -10.37
C PRO A 128 -20.30 28.37 -9.86
N GLN A 129 -21.03 27.56 -10.63
CA GLN A 129 -21.44 26.20 -10.24
C GLN A 129 -20.26 25.23 -10.24
N LEU A 130 -19.41 25.30 -11.28
CA LEU A 130 -18.15 24.56 -11.32
C LEU A 130 -17.25 24.96 -10.14
N ARG A 131 -17.17 26.26 -9.82
CA ARG A 131 -16.43 26.73 -8.64
C ARG A 131 -17.02 26.22 -7.32
N ALA A 132 -18.34 26.17 -7.17
CA ALA A 132 -18.98 25.61 -5.98
C ALA A 132 -18.67 24.11 -5.81
N LEU A 133 -18.66 23.35 -6.91
CA LEU A 133 -18.23 21.96 -6.98
C LEU A 133 -16.75 21.77 -6.59
N GLU A 134 -15.86 22.60 -7.12
CA GLU A 134 -14.43 22.63 -6.79
C GLU A 134 -14.20 22.93 -5.30
N LEU A 135 -15.01 23.82 -4.72
CA LEU A 135 -14.95 24.21 -3.31
C LEU A 135 -15.64 23.20 -2.36
N GLY A 136 -16.20 22.11 -2.88
CA GLY A 136 -16.87 21.09 -2.06
C GLY A 136 -18.21 21.52 -1.48
N LYS A 137 -18.85 22.56 -2.02
CA LYS A 137 -20.17 23.05 -1.59
C LYS A 137 -21.30 22.20 -2.18
N TYR A 138 -21.24 20.89 -1.96
CA TYR A 138 -22.14 19.92 -2.61
C TYR A 138 -23.62 20.17 -2.29
N LYS A 139 -23.94 20.60 -1.06
CA LYS A 139 -25.31 20.95 -0.67
C LYS A 139 -25.90 22.07 -1.54
N ASP A 140 -25.11 23.12 -1.77
CA ASP A 140 -25.54 24.28 -2.56
C ASP A 140 -25.73 23.90 -4.04
N VAL A 141 -24.92 22.96 -4.53
CA VAL A 141 -25.02 22.42 -5.90
C VAL A 141 -26.26 21.53 -6.04
N CYS A 142 -26.52 20.66 -5.07
CA CYS A 142 -27.73 19.82 -5.06
C CYS A 142 -29.01 20.66 -5.04
N GLY A 143 -29.03 21.78 -4.31
CA GLY A 143 -30.19 22.69 -4.26
C GLY A 143 -30.49 23.43 -5.57
N GLN A 144 -29.59 23.35 -6.55
CA GLN A 144 -29.76 23.95 -7.88
C GLN A 144 -30.17 22.93 -8.96
N LEU A 145 -30.19 21.64 -8.62
CA LEU A 145 -30.67 20.61 -9.54
C LEU A 145 -32.18 20.72 -9.70
N ARG A 146 -32.67 20.50 -10.91
CA ARG A 146 -34.10 20.30 -11.16
C ARG A 146 -34.60 19.06 -10.42
N GLU A 147 -35.83 19.11 -9.91
CA GLU A 147 -36.45 17.98 -9.19
C GLU A 147 -36.41 16.68 -10.01
N ASP A 148 -36.70 16.74 -11.31
CA ASP A 148 -36.69 15.57 -12.21
C ASP A 148 -35.32 14.85 -12.29
N TYR A 149 -34.22 15.54 -11.94
CA TYR A 149 -32.86 15.00 -11.98
C TYR A 149 -32.30 14.71 -10.58
N PHE A 150 -32.94 15.19 -9.52
CA PHE A 150 -32.46 15.04 -8.16
C PHE A 150 -32.41 13.57 -7.73
N ASP A 151 -33.50 12.82 -7.94
CA ASP A 151 -33.58 11.40 -7.56
C ASP A 151 -32.56 10.54 -8.34
N SER A 152 -32.38 10.84 -9.63
CA SER A 152 -31.36 10.19 -10.46
C SER A 152 -29.95 10.51 -9.97
N CYS A 153 -29.66 11.77 -9.66
CA CYS A 153 -28.39 12.19 -9.10
C CYS A 153 -28.09 11.50 -7.77
N LEU A 154 -29.10 11.42 -6.89
CA LEU A 154 -29.00 10.76 -5.59
C LEU A 154 -28.72 9.26 -5.73
N ALA A 155 -29.45 8.57 -6.62
CA ALA A 155 -29.24 7.15 -6.89
C ALA A 155 -27.83 6.86 -7.43
N HIS A 156 -27.35 7.65 -8.38
CA HIS A 156 -25.99 7.52 -8.92
C HIS A 156 -24.92 7.80 -7.86
N ASN A 157 -25.16 8.79 -6.98
CA ASN A 157 -24.24 9.12 -5.90
C ASN A 157 -24.14 7.97 -4.89
N PHE A 158 -25.27 7.43 -4.43
CA PHE A 158 -25.29 6.25 -3.55
C PHE A 158 -24.60 5.05 -4.20
N ALA A 159 -24.85 4.79 -5.48
CA ALA A 159 -24.19 3.69 -6.21
C ALA A 159 -22.66 3.90 -6.32
N ALA A 160 -22.19 5.14 -6.45
CA ALA A 160 -20.76 5.45 -6.45
C ALA A 160 -20.14 5.29 -5.06
N LEU A 161 -20.79 5.83 -4.01
CA LEU A 161 -20.35 5.70 -2.63
C LEU A 161 -20.29 4.24 -2.17
N LEU A 162 -21.28 3.43 -2.52
CA LEU A 162 -21.29 1.99 -2.22
C LEU A 162 -20.13 1.24 -2.87
N ARG A 163 -19.70 1.65 -4.07
CA ARG A 163 -18.51 1.08 -4.74
C ARG A 163 -17.23 1.46 -4.00
N VAL A 164 -17.08 2.73 -3.59
CA VAL A 164 -15.93 3.20 -2.81
C VAL A 164 -15.88 2.50 -1.45
N LEU A 165 -17.01 2.34 -0.76
CA LEU A 165 -17.11 1.63 0.52
C LEU A 165 -16.72 0.15 0.37
N HIS A 166 -17.20 -0.53 -0.67
CA HIS A 166 -16.80 -1.91 -0.96
C HIS A 166 -15.32 -2.05 -1.25
N ALA A 167 -14.74 -1.13 -2.04
CA ALA A 167 -13.31 -1.11 -2.32
C ALA A 167 -12.50 -0.96 -1.02
N HIS A 168 -12.89 0.00 -0.18
CA HIS A 168 -12.21 0.25 1.09
C HIS A 168 -12.33 -0.93 2.07
N HIS A 169 -13.51 -1.54 2.18
CA HIS A 169 -13.70 -2.76 2.98
C HIS A 169 -12.75 -3.88 2.54
N ARG A 170 -12.61 -4.11 1.23
CA ARG A 170 -11.68 -5.12 0.70
C ARG A 170 -10.22 -4.79 1.01
N MET A 171 -9.83 -3.52 0.95
CA MET A 171 -8.50 -3.05 1.36
C MET A 171 -8.24 -3.35 2.84
N LEU A 172 -9.17 -2.99 3.73
CA LEU A 172 -9.05 -3.24 5.17
C LEU A 172 -8.95 -4.74 5.48
N ARG A 173 -9.78 -5.58 4.84
CA ARG A 173 -9.67 -7.04 5.01
C ARG A 173 -8.32 -7.58 4.57
N HIS A 174 -7.76 -7.03 3.50
CA HIS A 174 -6.43 -7.41 3.03
C HIS A 174 -5.34 -6.99 4.02
N LEU A 175 -5.42 -5.81 4.63
CA LEU A 175 -4.49 -5.38 5.68
C LEU A 175 -4.53 -6.31 6.90
N VAL A 176 -5.73 -6.68 7.36
CA VAL A 176 -5.89 -7.62 8.48
C VAL A 176 -5.28 -8.99 8.15
N ALA A 177 -5.49 -9.48 6.93
CA ALA A 177 -4.89 -10.74 6.48
C ALA A 177 -3.35 -10.66 6.39
N ALA A 178 -2.83 -9.55 5.87
CA ALA A 178 -1.39 -9.32 5.77
C ALA A 178 -0.73 -9.20 7.15
N GLU A 179 -1.39 -8.53 8.11
CA GLU A 179 -0.94 -8.46 9.49
C GLU A 179 -0.88 -9.85 10.14
N ALA A 180 -1.93 -10.67 9.97
CA ALA A 180 -1.95 -12.03 10.50
C ALA A 180 -0.82 -12.89 9.91
N ALA A 181 -0.59 -12.78 8.59
CA ALA A 181 0.51 -13.49 7.92
C ALA A 181 1.90 -13.02 8.41
N ALA A 182 2.08 -11.70 8.59
CA ALA A 182 3.33 -11.14 9.10
C ALA A 182 3.62 -11.59 10.54
N ARG A 183 2.60 -11.64 11.41
CA ARG A 183 2.72 -12.15 12.78
C ARG A 183 3.11 -13.63 12.79
N ALA A 184 2.44 -14.46 12.00
CA ALA A 184 2.76 -15.89 11.89
C ALA A 184 4.21 -16.11 11.43
N ALA A 185 4.67 -15.37 10.41
CA ALA A 185 6.05 -15.44 9.94
C ALA A 185 7.06 -15.00 11.00
N ALA A 186 6.73 -14.00 11.82
CA ALA A 186 7.58 -13.56 12.92
C ALA A 186 7.68 -14.62 14.03
N ASP A 187 6.57 -15.28 14.36
CA ASP A 187 6.54 -16.36 15.34
C ASP A 187 7.37 -17.58 14.87
N GLU A 188 7.25 -17.95 13.60
CA GLU A 188 8.08 -19.01 12.98
C GLU A 188 9.57 -18.66 13.01
N ALA A 189 9.93 -17.42 12.65
CA ALA A 189 11.31 -16.96 12.69
C ALA A 189 11.88 -16.99 14.12
N ARG A 190 11.06 -16.64 15.12
CA ARG A 190 11.44 -16.70 16.53
C ARG A 190 11.64 -18.13 17.01
N ALA A 191 10.72 -19.03 16.68
CA ALA A 191 10.85 -20.46 16.98
C ALA A 191 12.12 -21.06 16.34
N ALA A 192 12.45 -20.67 15.11
CA ALA A 192 13.68 -21.10 14.44
C ALA A 192 14.94 -20.59 15.17
N LEU A 193 14.95 -19.32 15.60
CA LEU A 193 16.05 -18.77 16.40
C LEU A 193 16.22 -19.50 17.73
N ASP A 194 15.13 -19.76 18.44
CA ASP A 194 15.16 -20.49 19.72
C ASP A 194 15.66 -21.93 19.53
N ALA A 195 15.25 -22.61 18.46
CA ALA A 195 15.76 -23.94 18.10
C ALA A 195 17.26 -23.94 17.77
N THR A 196 17.78 -22.90 17.10
CA THR A 196 19.23 -22.77 16.85
C THR A 196 20.02 -22.52 18.13
N ARG A 197 19.44 -21.80 19.10
CA ARG A 197 20.06 -21.52 20.40
C ARG A 197 20.05 -22.73 21.33
N ALA A 198 19.07 -23.62 21.16
CA ALA A 198 18.94 -24.86 21.94
C ALA A 198 19.86 -26.00 21.47
N LYS A 199 20.51 -25.88 20.30
CA LYS A 199 21.51 -26.88 19.88
C LYS A 199 22.75 -26.77 20.80
N PRO A 200 23.15 -27.86 21.49
CA PRO A 200 24.37 -27.85 22.27
C PRO A 200 25.57 -27.59 21.35
N PRO A 201 26.63 -26.93 21.85
CA PRO A 201 27.85 -26.75 21.06
C PRO A 201 28.35 -28.13 20.60
N PRO A 202 28.92 -28.22 19.37
CA PRO A 202 29.49 -29.47 18.91
C PRO A 202 30.50 -29.98 19.95
N PRO A 203 30.57 -31.30 20.21
CA PRO A 203 31.47 -31.85 21.20
C PRO A 203 32.89 -31.36 20.89
N ALA A 204 33.57 -30.82 21.89
CA ALA A 204 34.95 -30.39 21.77
C ALA A 204 35.77 -31.59 21.28
N VAL A 205 36.35 -31.48 20.08
CA VAL A 205 37.31 -32.46 19.60
C VAL A 205 38.50 -32.37 20.54
N ALA A 206 38.62 -33.34 21.44
CA ALA A 206 39.79 -33.49 22.30
C ALA A 206 40.97 -33.87 21.40
N ASN A 207 41.73 -32.88 20.94
CA ASN A 207 43.05 -33.10 20.37
C ASN A 207 43.99 -33.47 21.51
N GLY A 208 44.00 -34.76 21.86
CA GLY A 208 44.93 -35.36 22.79
C GLY A 208 45.62 -36.57 22.16
N ALA A 209 46.94 -36.63 22.37
CA ALA A 209 47.91 -37.66 22.00
C ALA A 209 48.50 -37.56 20.58
N ALA A 210 49.82 -37.57 20.35
CA ALA A 210 50.96 -37.57 21.27
C ALA A 210 52.19 -37.08 20.49
N ALA A 211 52.98 -36.20 21.09
CA ALA A 211 54.35 -35.96 20.66
C ALA A 211 55.17 -37.21 21.02
N ALA A 212 55.46 -38.05 20.02
CA ALA A 212 56.48 -39.07 20.12
C ALA A 212 57.84 -38.40 19.86
N ASN A 213 58.51 -37.98 20.94
CA ASN A 213 59.96 -37.82 20.97
C ASN A 213 60.56 -39.17 21.39
N GLY A 214 61.32 -39.79 20.48
CA GLY A 214 62.30 -40.85 20.75
C GLY A 214 63.38 -40.69 19.68
N ALA A 215 64.52 -40.09 20.03
CA ALA A 215 65.72 -40.76 20.55
C ALA A 215 66.56 -41.37 19.42
#